data_AF-A0A2A5H1H8-F1
#
_entry.id   AF-A0A2A5H1H8-F1
#
_cell.length_a   1.000
_cell.length_b   1.000
_cell.length_c   1.000
_cell.angle_alpha   90.00
_cell.angle_beta   90.00
_cell.angle_gamma   90.00
#
_symmetry.space_group_name_H-M   'P 1'
#
loop_
_entity.id
_entity.type
_entity.pdbx_description
1 polymer ?
#
loop_
_entity_poly.entity_id
_entity_poly.type
_entity_poly.pdbx_seq_one_letter_code
_entity_poly.pdbx_strand_id
1 'polypeptide(L)'
;MISLFFEDFQFLWNRGILIEIQKILVIIMTKKLGLMFGSYNPPHLGHINTALEAKEQNDLDLVYMVPVAQSPFKNANLQVTFNDKVNMCQIISQTHSDWLGVLDQEPSFIWKIY
;
A
#
# COMPACT_ATOMS: atom_id res chain seq x y z
N MET A 1 3.15 5.10 -22.00
CA MET A 1 4.13 4.91 -23.10
C MET A 1 5.06 6.11 -23.04
N ILE A 2 6.18 5.99 -22.34
CA ILE A 2 7.15 7.08 -22.16
C ILE A 2 8.15 6.94 -23.32
N SER A 3 8.07 7.79 -24.34
CA SER A 3 9.13 7.93 -25.33
C SER A 3 10.02 9.10 -24.92
N LEU A 4 11.11 8.82 -24.23
CA LEU A 4 12.20 9.77 -24.09
C LEU A 4 13.00 9.72 -25.39
N PHE A 5 13.14 10.86 -26.07
CA PHE A 5 13.95 10.95 -27.28
C PHE A 5 15.45 10.90 -26.89
N PHE A 6 16.29 10.43 -27.80
CA PHE A 6 17.71 10.10 -27.55
C PHE A 6 18.53 11.28 -26.97
N GLU A 7 18.15 12.52 -27.29
CA GLU A 7 18.81 13.73 -26.79
C GLU A 7 18.52 14.01 -25.30
N ASP A 8 17.32 13.68 -24.82
CA ASP A 8 16.95 13.81 -23.40
C ASP A 8 17.81 12.88 -22.53
N PHE A 9 18.11 11.69 -23.04
CA PHE A 9 18.96 10.72 -22.35
C PHE A 9 20.40 11.22 -22.22
N GLN A 10 20.96 11.79 -23.30
CA GLN A 10 22.31 12.36 -23.27
C GLN A 10 22.40 13.57 -22.33
N PHE A 11 21.36 14.41 -22.29
CA PHE A 11 21.24 15.54 -21.36
C PHE A 11 21.22 15.08 -19.89
N LEU A 12 20.42 14.08 -19.58
CA LEU A 12 20.32 13.51 -18.22
C LEU A 12 21.61 12.77 -17.82
N TRP A 13 22.30 12.12 -18.77
CA TRP A 13 23.58 11.45 -18.57
C TRP A 13 24.69 12.44 -18.21
N ASN A 14 24.84 13.53 -18.98
CA ASN A 14 25.88 14.55 -18.76
C ASN A 14 25.71 15.32 -17.45
N ARG A 15 24.51 15.31 -16.86
CA ARG A 15 24.21 15.90 -15.55
C ARG A 15 24.31 14.91 -14.38
N GLY A 16 24.61 13.63 -14.64
CA GLY A 16 24.63 12.57 -13.62
C GLY A 16 23.24 12.19 -13.07
N ILE A 17 22.16 12.74 -13.63
CA ILE A 17 20.78 12.57 -13.13
C ILE A 17 20.31 11.12 -13.28
N LEU A 18 20.71 10.43 -14.34
CA LEU A 18 20.33 9.03 -14.57
C LEU A 18 20.82 8.08 -13.47
N ILE A 19 21.98 8.35 -12.89
CA ILE A 19 22.55 7.52 -11.81
C ILE A 19 21.73 7.70 -10.53
N GLU A 20 21.35 8.93 -10.20
CA GLU A 20 20.49 9.21 -9.04
C GLU A 20 19.09 8.63 -9.22
N ILE A 21 18.52 8.73 -10.42
CA ILE A 21 17.24 8.07 -10.75
C ILE A 21 17.37 6.54 -10.63
N GLN A 22 18.44 5.94 -11.14
CA GLN A 22 18.68 4.50 -11.00
C GLN A 22 18.81 4.07 -9.53
N LYS A 23 19.52 4.83 -8.70
CA LYS A 23 19.62 4.57 -7.25
C LYS A 23 18.25 4.60 -6.59
N ILE A 24 17.46 5.64 -6.86
CA ILE A 24 16.10 5.78 -6.32
C ILE A 24 15.22 4.60 -6.77
N LEU A 25 15.27 4.23 -8.06
CA LEU A 25 14.50 3.10 -8.59
C LEU A 25 14.91 1.77 -7.94
N VAL A 26 16.21 1.53 -7.77
CA VAL A 26 16.71 0.33 -7.07
C VAL A 26 16.20 0.31 -5.63
N ILE A 27 16.32 1.41 -4.88
CA ILE A 27 15.83 1.51 -3.50
C ILE A 27 14.33 1.20 -3.43
N ILE A 28 13.53 1.75 -4.34
CA ILE A 28 12.08 1.49 -4.41
C ILE A 28 11.80 0.02 -4.76
N MET A 29 12.52 -0.55 -5.74
CA MET A 29 12.35 -1.93 -6.17
C MET A 29 12.83 -2.96 -5.15
N THR A 30 13.74 -2.59 -4.24
CA THR A 30 14.24 -3.49 -3.19
C THR A 30 13.33 -3.53 -1.96
N LYS A 31 12.34 -2.63 -1.84
CA LYS A 31 11.43 -2.66 -0.69
C LYS A 31 10.54 -3.90 -0.70
N LYS A 32 10.56 -4.66 0.39
CA LYS A 32 9.65 -5.77 0.65
C LYS A 32 8.34 -5.23 1.23
N LEU A 33 7.25 -5.40 0.48
CA LEU A 33 5.93 -4.88 0.84
C LEU A 33 4.99 -6.02 1.24
N GLY A 34 4.32 -5.88 2.39
CA GLY A 34 3.19 -6.72 2.77
C GLY A 34 1.87 -6.04 2.44
N LEU A 35 0.89 -6.79 1.94
CA LEU A 35 -0.49 -6.33 1.77
C LEU A 35 -1.40 -7.12 2.72
N MET A 36 -2.02 -6.43 3.68
CA MET A 36 -2.95 -7.03 4.62
C MET A 36 -4.37 -6.64 4.22
N PHE A 37 -5.13 -7.58 3.66
CA PHE A 37 -6.51 -7.35 3.26
C PHE A 37 -7.45 -7.56 4.45
N GLY A 38 -8.41 -6.65 4.64
CA GLY A 38 -9.30 -6.73 5.78
C GLY A 38 -10.57 -5.91 5.65
N SER A 39 -11.62 -6.35 6.34
CA SER A 39 -12.91 -5.64 6.38
C SER A 39 -12.87 -4.36 7.21
N TYR A 40 -11.94 -4.27 8.18
CA TYR A 40 -11.68 -3.12 9.05
C TYR A 40 -12.94 -2.35 9.48
N ASN A 41 -13.86 -3.05 10.15
CA ASN A 41 -15.16 -2.54 10.54
C ASN A 41 -15.41 -2.70 12.06
N PRO A 42 -14.75 -1.90 12.93
CA PRO A 42 -13.62 -0.98 12.68
C PRO A 42 -12.25 -1.67 12.81
N PRO A 43 -11.15 -1.04 12.38
CA PRO A 43 -9.81 -1.50 12.74
C PRO A 43 -9.55 -1.33 14.25
N HIS A 44 -8.59 -2.10 14.78
CA HIS A 44 -8.29 -2.21 16.21
C HIS A 44 -6.87 -2.75 16.42
N LEU A 45 -6.36 -2.74 17.67
CA LEU A 45 -4.98 -3.12 18.00
C LEU A 45 -4.58 -4.52 17.51
N GLY A 46 -5.50 -5.48 17.51
CA GLY A 46 -5.25 -6.80 16.90
C GLY A 46 -4.74 -6.71 15.45
N HIS A 47 -5.28 -5.82 14.62
CA HIS A 47 -4.80 -5.64 13.25
C HIS A 47 -3.38 -5.04 13.20
N ILE A 48 -3.05 -4.15 14.14
CA ILE A 48 -1.70 -3.57 14.24
C ILE A 48 -0.69 -4.64 14.65
N ASN A 49 -1.02 -5.44 15.66
CA ASN A 49 -0.16 -6.52 16.13
C ASN A 49 0.06 -7.56 15.04
N THR A 50 -0.99 -7.95 14.30
CA THR A 50 -0.85 -8.87 13.16
C THR A 50 0.02 -8.28 12.04
N ALA A 51 -0.13 -6.99 11.71
CA ALA A 51 0.71 -6.33 10.72
C ALA A 51 2.19 -6.27 11.17
N LEU A 52 2.43 -5.98 12.45
CA LEU A 52 3.78 -5.94 13.03
C LEU A 52 4.43 -7.33 13.01
N GLU A 53 3.70 -8.34 13.47
CA GLU A 53 4.19 -9.73 13.47
C GLU A 53 4.52 -10.19 12.04
N ALA A 54 3.64 -9.91 11.07
CA ALA A 54 3.90 -10.21 9.66
C ALA A 54 5.14 -9.48 9.13
N LYS A 55 5.32 -8.21 9.51
CA LYS A 55 6.49 -7.40 9.16
C LYS A 55 7.78 -8.03 9.69
N GLU A 56 7.82 -8.37 10.97
CA GLU A 56 8.99 -8.94 11.64
C GLU A 56 9.33 -10.34 11.13
N GLN A 57 8.34 -11.21 10.98
CA GLN A 57 8.55 -12.60 10.57
C GLN A 57 8.99 -12.74 9.10
N ASN A 58 8.61 -11.80 8.25
CA ASN A 58 8.90 -11.84 6.82
C ASN A 58 9.93 -10.79 6.38
N ASP A 59 10.55 -10.08 7.33
CA ASP A 59 11.54 -9.03 7.07
C ASP A 59 11.01 -7.99 6.06
N LEU A 60 9.76 -7.54 6.26
CA LEU A 60 9.13 -6.56 5.37
C LEU A 60 9.61 -5.16 5.71
N ASP A 61 9.80 -4.30 4.71
CA ASP A 61 10.07 -2.89 4.92
C ASP A 61 8.80 -2.15 5.34
N LEU A 62 7.70 -2.38 4.61
CA LEU A 62 6.41 -1.73 4.82
C LEU A 62 5.27 -2.74 4.77
N VAL A 63 4.20 -2.46 5.49
CA VAL A 63 2.92 -3.17 5.40
C VAL A 63 1.83 -2.17 5.04
N TYR A 64 0.97 -2.54 4.10
CA TYR A 64 -0.21 -1.76 3.76
C TYR A 64 -1.48 -2.48 4.22
N MET A 65 -2.29 -1.79 5.01
CA MET A 65 -3.68 -2.16 5.23
C MET A 65 -4.46 -1.91 3.93
N VAL A 66 -5.21 -2.90 3.48
CA VAL A 66 -6.03 -2.82 2.27
C VAL A 66 -7.49 -3.07 2.65
N PRO A 67 -8.25 -2.01 2.96
CA PRO A 67 -9.68 -2.13 3.24
C PRO A 67 -10.40 -2.77 2.07
N VAL A 68 -11.31 -3.70 2.38
CA VAL A 68 -12.20 -4.30 1.37
C VAL A 68 -13.58 -3.66 1.45
N ALA A 69 -14.12 -3.27 0.29
CA ALA A 69 -15.43 -2.61 0.19
C ALA A 69 -16.55 -3.47 0.76
N GLN A 70 -16.60 -4.75 0.36
CA GLN A 70 -17.55 -5.72 0.88
C GLN A 70 -16.89 -7.09 0.99
N SER A 71 -16.93 -7.69 2.18
CA SER A 71 -16.60 -9.10 2.33
C SER A 71 -17.80 -9.95 1.85
N PRO A 72 -17.59 -10.98 1.02
CA PRO A 72 -18.68 -11.85 0.56
C PRO A 72 -19.33 -12.65 1.70
N PHE A 73 -18.67 -12.75 2.85
CA PHE A 73 -19.12 -13.53 4.01
C PHE A 73 -19.85 -12.69 5.07
N LYS A 74 -20.09 -11.40 4.83
CA LYS A 74 -20.67 -10.48 5.82
C LYS A 74 -21.91 -9.79 5.26
N ASN A 75 -22.93 -9.61 6.11
CA ASN A 75 -24.12 -8.83 5.77
C ASN A 75 -23.75 -7.38 5.43
N ALA A 76 -24.15 -6.90 4.25
CA ALA A 76 -23.88 -5.54 3.79
C ALA A 76 -24.48 -4.47 4.73
N ASN A 77 -25.63 -4.74 5.34
CA ASN A 77 -26.34 -3.80 6.21
C ASN A 77 -25.63 -3.49 7.54
N LEU A 78 -24.56 -4.22 7.88
CA LEU A 78 -23.79 -4.03 9.12
C LEU A 78 -22.39 -3.45 8.88
N GLN A 79 -22.10 -3.00 7.65
CA GLN A 79 -20.79 -2.44 7.30
C GLN A 79 -20.86 -0.92 7.16
N VAL A 80 -19.87 -0.25 7.75
CA VAL A 80 -19.60 1.15 7.44
C VAL A 80 -19.10 1.29 6.00
N THR A 81 -19.16 2.52 5.47
CA THR A 81 -18.79 2.78 4.08
C THR A 81 -17.30 2.47 3.85
N PHE A 82 -16.92 2.19 2.59
CA PHE A 82 -15.51 2.01 2.23
C PHE A 82 -14.64 3.19 2.67
N ASN A 83 -15.15 4.42 2.49
CA ASN A 83 -14.45 5.63 2.89
C ASN A 83 -14.25 5.70 4.41
N ASP A 84 -15.26 5.31 5.20
CA ASP A 84 -15.11 5.25 6.66
C ASP A 84 -14.08 4.21 7.09
N LYS A 85 -14.03 3.06 6.43
CA LYS A 85 -13.00 2.04 6.68
C LYS A 85 -11.60 2.60 6.41
N VAL A 86 -11.40 3.26 5.26
CA VAL A 86 -10.14 3.92 4.91
C VAL A 86 -9.76 4.97 5.96
N ASN A 87 -10.69 5.85 6.33
CA ASN A 87 -10.46 6.89 7.34
C ASN A 87 -10.05 6.31 8.69
N MET A 88 -10.77 5.28 9.17
CA MET A 88 -10.43 4.63 10.44
C MET A 88 -9.07 3.92 10.36
N CYS A 89 -8.75 3.29 9.23
CA CYS A 89 -7.44 2.68 8.99
C CYS A 89 -6.33 3.73 9.01
N GLN A 90 -6.53 4.89 8.39
CA GLN A 90 -5.56 5.98 8.41
C GLN A 90 -5.36 6.51 9.83
N ILE A 91 -6.43 6.68 10.60
CA ILE A 91 -6.35 7.15 11.99
C ILE A 91 -5.52 6.17 12.84
N ILE A 92 -5.81 4.86 12.77
CA ILE A 92 -5.07 3.90 13.60
C ILE A 92 -3.62 3.70 13.15
N SER A 93 -3.30 3.94 11.86
CA SER A 93 -1.93 3.79 11.34
C SER A 93 -1.07 5.04 11.55
N GLN A 94 -1.64 6.18 11.95
CA GLN A 94 -0.90 7.44 12.13
C GLN A 94 0.33 7.31 13.04
N THR A 95 0.20 6.60 14.16
CA THR A 95 1.29 6.38 15.13
C THR A 95 2.36 5.41 14.64
N HIS A 96 2.16 4.78 13.49
CA HIS A 96 3.03 3.76 12.89
C HIS A 96 3.33 4.05 11.41
N SER A 97 3.23 5.32 11.01
CA SER A 97 3.32 5.76 9.61
C SER A 97 4.70 5.56 8.97
N ASP A 98 5.71 5.22 9.75
CA ASP A 98 7.05 4.86 9.29
C ASP A 98 7.09 3.48 8.61
N TRP A 99 6.19 2.56 8.97
CA TRP A 99 6.14 1.21 8.41
C TRP A 99 4.74 0.68 8.04
N LEU A 100 3.67 1.31 8.52
CA LEU A 100 2.28 0.91 8.27
C LEU A 100 1.54 1.96 7.45
N GLY A 101 1.18 1.60 6.22
CA GLY A 101 0.39 2.42 5.31
C GLY A 101 -1.04 1.92 5.12
N VAL A 102 -1.85 2.71 4.42
CA VAL A 102 -3.22 2.34 4.01
C VAL A 102 -3.36 2.55 2.51
N LEU A 103 -3.84 1.54 1.79
CA LEU A 103 -4.26 1.70 0.39
C LEU A 103 -5.72 2.14 0.36
N ASP A 104 -5.96 3.32 -0.17
CA ASP A 104 -7.27 3.98 -0.31
C ASP A 104 -7.95 3.68 -1.65
N GLN A 105 -7.27 2.97 -2.55
CA GLN A 105 -7.84 2.51 -3.80
C GLN A 105 -8.70 1.29 -3.58
N GLU A 106 -10.00 1.41 -3.86
CA GLU A 106 -10.88 0.26 -3.95
C GLU A 106 -10.36 -0.65 -5.07
N PRO A 107 -10.02 -1.93 -4.79
CA PRO A 107 -9.63 -2.85 -5.84
C PRO A 107 -10.86 -3.22 -6.67
N SER A 108 -11.23 -2.34 -7.61
CA SER A 108 -12.36 -2.49 -8.52
C SER A 108 -12.27 -3.74 -9.42
N PHE A 109 -11.09 -4.37 -9.47
CA PHE A 109 -10.78 -5.54 -10.29
C PHE A 109 -10.84 -6.88 -9.53
N ILE A 110 -10.60 -6.90 -8.21
CA ILE A 110 -10.42 -8.17 -7.47
C ILE A 110 -11.76 -8.88 -7.18
N TRP A 111 -12.88 -8.15 -7.19
CA TRP A 111 -14.17 -8.66 -6.70
C TRP A 111 -15.26 -8.80 -7.78
N LYS A 112 -14.94 -8.56 -9.06
CA LYS A 112 -15.85 -8.82 -10.19
C LYS A 112 -15.81 -10.27 -10.71
N ILE A 113 -15.05 -11.14 -10.05
CA ILE A 113 -14.91 -12.54 -10.44
C ILE A 113 -15.93 -13.40 -9.66
N TYR A 114 -17.22 -13.09 -9.78
CA TYR A 114 -18.36 -13.98 -9.54
C TYR A 114 -19.58 -13.48 -10.30
#